data_AF-A0A519LGK8-F1
#
_entry.id   AF-A0A519LGK8-F1
#
_cell.length_a   1.000
_cell.length_b   1.000
_cell.length_c   1.000
_cell.angle_alpha   90.00
_cell.angle_beta   90.00
_cell.angle_gamma   90.00
#
_symmetry.space_group_name_H-M   'P 1'
#
loop_
_entity.id
_entity.type
_entity.pdbx_description
1 polymer ?
#
loop_
_entity_poly.entity_id
_entity_poly.type
_entity_poly.pdbx_seq_one_letter_code
_entity_poly.pdbx_strand_id
1 'polypeptide(L)'
;MIKKLCKDIKYFGKRQDLENYLLSKDKNQVYIVGLDFHTGFITRENQDTYFIHSNYIKNKGVTKELTQTSKALNASKTFMIGTLNY
;
A
#
# COMPACT_ATOMS: atom_id res chain seq x y z
N MET A 1 5.60 -12.08 -5.71
CA MET A 1 6.50 -10.91 -5.65
C MET A 1 6.91 -10.59 -4.21
N ILE A 2 6.01 -10.09 -3.36
CA ILE A 2 6.33 -9.62 -1.99
C ILE A 2 7.06 -10.68 -1.15
N LYS A 3 6.55 -11.91 -1.07
CA LYS A 3 7.19 -13.03 -0.34
C LYS A 3 8.65 -13.33 -0.75
N LYS A 4 9.06 -12.96 -1.96
CA LYS A 4 10.40 -13.24 -2.51
C LYS A 4 11.34 -12.04 -2.41
N LEU A 5 10.82 -10.82 -2.54
CA LEU A 5 11.62 -9.61 -2.68
C LEU A 5 11.61 -8.72 -1.42
N CYS A 6 10.72 -8.97 -0.47
CA CYS A 6 10.52 -8.10 0.68
C CYS A 6 10.94 -8.76 2.01
N LYS A 7 11.29 -7.90 2.96
CA LYS A 7 11.41 -8.18 4.39
C LYS A 7 10.26 -7.53 5.15
N ASP A 8 10.18 -7.80 6.46
CA ASP A 8 9.17 -7.24 7.37
C ASP A 8 7.72 -7.41 6.89
N ILE A 9 7.45 -8.58 6.29
CA ILE A 9 6.17 -8.83 5.63
C ILE A 9 5.05 -8.91 6.66
N LYS A 10 3.96 -8.17 6.41
CA LYS A 10 2.74 -8.16 7.22
C LYS A 10 1.51 -8.41 6.38
N TYR A 11 0.48 -8.95 7.04
CA TYR A 11 -0.81 -9.29 6.46
C TYR A 11 -1.90 -8.67 7.31
N PHE A 12 -2.87 -8.03 6.66
CA PHE A 12 -4.03 -7.42 7.32
C PHE A 12 -5.31 -7.82 6.58
N GLY A 13 -6.36 -8.08 7.35
CA GLY A 13 -7.73 -8.29 6.84
C GLY A 13 -8.64 -7.08 7.03
N LYS A 14 -8.13 -5.99 7.62
CA LYS A 14 -8.87 -4.74 7.84
C LYS A 14 -8.04 -3.55 7.40
N ARG A 15 -8.68 -2.62 6.71
CA ARG A 15 -8.06 -1.38 6.21
C ARG A 15 -7.48 -0.52 7.34
N GLN A 16 -8.14 -0.49 8.50
CA GLN A 16 -7.70 0.29 9.67
C GLN A 16 -6.40 -0.26 10.28
N ASP A 17 -6.24 -1.58 10.34
CA ASP A 17 -5.02 -2.20 10.91
C ASP A 17 -3.80 -1.91 10.03
N LEU A 18 -3.99 -1.91 8.70
CA LEU A 18 -2.98 -1.46 7.76
C LEU A 18 -2.61 0.02 7.99
N GLU A 19 -3.60 0.92 8.14
CA GLU A 19 -3.34 2.35 8.38
C GLU A 19 -2.56 2.56 9.66
N ASN A 20 -3.01 1.94 10.75
CA ASN A 20 -2.35 2.02 12.06
C ASN A 20 -0.91 1.51 11.97
N TYR A 21 -0.68 0.42 11.23
CA TYR A 21 0.67 -0.08 11.00
C TYR A 21 1.53 0.94 10.25
N LEU A 22 1.05 1.49 9.12
CA LEU A 22 1.80 2.46 8.34
C LEU A 22 2.16 3.71 9.16
N LEU A 23 1.21 4.21 9.96
CA LEU A 23 1.36 5.37 10.84
C LEU A 23 2.23 5.09 12.09
N SER A 24 2.47 3.82 12.43
CA SER A 24 3.38 3.42 13.52
C SER A 24 4.86 3.39 13.12
N LYS A 25 5.17 3.44 11.82
CA LYS A 25 6.54 3.29 11.29
C LYS A 25 7.29 4.62 11.13
N ASP A 26 8.49 4.58 10.56
CA ASP A 26 9.23 5.80 10.26
C ASP A 26 8.61 6.56 9.08
N LYS A 27 8.87 7.86 9.04
CA LYS A 27 8.53 8.72 7.90
C LYS A 27 9.40 8.36 6.69
N ASN A 28 8.93 8.70 5.49
CA ASN A 28 9.64 8.55 4.22
C ASN A 28 9.98 7.09 3.87
N GLN A 29 9.14 6.15 4.32
CA GLN A 29 9.27 4.72 3.99
C GLN A 29 8.40 4.36 2.79
N VAL A 30 8.91 3.45 1.96
CA VAL A 30 8.17 2.82 0.84
C VAL A 30 7.88 1.36 1.16
N TYR A 31 6.67 0.93 0.87
CA TYR A 31 6.20 -0.45 0.97
C TYR A 31 5.70 -0.92 -0.40
N ILE A 32 5.98 -2.16 -0.75
CA ILE A 32 5.23 -2.86 -1.80
C ILE A 32 3.95 -3.39 -1.16
N VAL A 33 2.80 -3.16 -1.79
CA VAL A 33 1.50 -3.67 -1.35
C VAL A 33 0.87 -4.59 -2.39
N GLY A 34 0.41 -5.74 -1.94
CA GLY A 34 -0.44 -6.67 -2.67
C GLY A 34 -1.85 -6.64 -2.08
N LEU A 35 -2.84 -6.51 -2.95
CA LEU A 35 -4.26 -6.52 -2.65
C LEU A 35 -4.91 -7.73 -3.33
N ASP A 36 -6.19 -7.97 -3.07
CA ASP A 36 -6.93 -9.12 -3.64
C ASP A 36 -6.91 -9.15 -5.17
N PHE A 37 -7.02 -7.98 -5.79
CA PHE A 37 -7.16 -7.81 -7.24
C PHE A 37 -6.21 -6.75 -7.81
N HIS A 38 -5.29 -6.22 -7.00
CA HIS A 38 -4.43 -5.10 -7.42
C HIS A 38 -3.10 -5.05 -6.64
N THR A 39 -2.17 -4.23 -7.09
CA THR A 39 -0.87 -4.05 -6.42
C THR A 39 -0.32 -2.65 -6.69
N GLY A 40 0.64 -2.23 -5.87
CA GLY A 40 1.34 -0.96 -6.04
C GLY A 40 2.31 -0.71 -4.90
N PHE A 41 2.56 0.57 -4.65
CA PHE A 41 3.43 1.03 -3.57
C PHE A 41 2.64 1.90 -2.61
N ILE A 42 2.95 1.80 -1.32
CA ILE A 42 2.50 2.75 -0.33
C ILE A 42 3.71 3.55 0.15
N THR A 43 3.60 4.87 0.14
CA THR A 43 4.58 5.76 0.76
C THR A 43 3.97 6.42 1.98
N ARG A 44 4.78 6.65 3.01
CA ARG A 44 4.42 7.53 4.12
C ARG A 44 5.26 8.79 4.03
N GLU A 45 4.61 9.92 3.83
CA GLU A 45 5.25 11.24 3.80
C GLU A 45 4.68 12.04 4.97
N ASN A 46 5.49 12.20 6.03
CA ASN A 46 5.03 12.77 7.29
C ASN A 46 3.85 12.01 7.94
N GLN A 47 2.68 12.63 7.96
CA GLN A 47 1.43 12.07 8.51
C GLN A 47 0.53 11.49 7.43
N ASP A 48 0.83 11.75 6.16
CA ASP A 48 0.03 11.28 5.04
C ASP A 48 0.59 9.97 4.49
N THR A 49 -0.33 9.10 4.09
CA THR A 49 -0.01 7.87 3.38
C THR A 49 -0.59 7.95 1.97
N TYR A 50 0.23 7.61 0.98
CA TYR A 50 -0.15 7.64 -0.44
C TYR A 50 -0.09 6.25 -1.04
N PHE A 51 -1.05 5.94 -1.92
CA PHE A 51 -1.03 4.76 -2.77
C PHE A 51 -0.61 5.17 -4.19
N ILE A 52 0.49 4.57 -4.66
CA ILE A 52 1.04 4.77 -5.98
C ILE A 52 0.82 3.48 -6.77
N HIS A 53 0.00 3.54 -7.81
CA HIS A 53 -0.37 2.36 -8.58
C HIS A 53 -0.76 2.71 -10.01
N SER A 54 -0.75 1.72 -10.89
CA SER A 54 -1.42 1.82 -12.18
C SER A 54 -2.93 1.79 -11.96
N ASN A 55 -3.60 2.88 -12.27
CA ASN A 55 -5.02 3.05 -12.05
C ASN A 55 -5.82 2.63 -13.29
N TYR A 56 -6.38 1.43 -13.22
CA TYR A 56 -7.23 0.87 -14.26
C TYR A 56 -8.64 1.52 -14.28
N ILE A 57 -9.02 2.24 -13.22
CA ILE A 57 -10.30 2.95 -13.17
C ILE A 57 -10.21 4.17 -14.10
N LYS A 58 -10.99 4.14 -15.18
CA LYS A 58 -11.02 5.19 -16.22
C LYS A 58 -9.67 5.39 -16.95
N ASN A 59 -8.84 4.34 -17.07
CA ASN A 59 -7.60 4.35 -17.87
C ASN A 59 -6.64 5.50 -17.54
N LYS A 60 -6.49 5.83 -16.24
CA LYS A 60 -5.68 6.99 -15.82
C LYS A 60 -4.16 6.75 -15.81
N GLY A 61 -3.70 5.53 -16.07
CA GLY A 61 -2.29 5.18 -15.98
C GLY A 61 -1.79 5.28 -14.54
N VAL A 62 -0.50 5.54 -14.33
CA VAL A 62 0.09 5.60 -12.98
C VAL A 62 -0.38 6.85 -12.24
N THR A 63 -0.91 6.68 -11.03
CA THR A 63 -1.37 7.78 -10.17
C THR A 63 -0.82 7.65 -8.75
N LYS A 64 -0.62 8.80 -8.09
CA LYS A 64 -0.40 8.92 -6.64
C LYS A 64 -1.65 9.53 -6.01
N GLU A 65 -2.30 8.81 -5.11
CA GLU A 65 -3.51 9.28 -4.40
C GLU A 65 -3.41 9.00 -2.90
N LEU A 66 -4.15 9.74 -2.09
CA LEU A 66 -4.22 9.47 -0.65
C LEU A 66 -4.82 8.07 -0.43
N THR A 67 -4.24 7.29 0.47
CA THR A 67 -4.75 5.95 0.78
C THR A 67 -6.18 5.99 1.34
N GLN A 68 -6.58 7.10 1.97
CA GLN A 68 -7.93 7.30 2.52
C GLN A 68 -8.99 7.44 1.42
N THR A 69 -8.64 8.03 0.28
CA THR A 69 -9.59 8.29 -0.82
C THR A 69 -9.45 7.30 -1.98
N SER A 70 -8.43 6.42 -1.93
CA SER A 70 -8.21 5.41 -2.96
C SER A 70 -9.33 4.39 -3.04
N LYS A 71 -10.04 4.37 -4.18
CA LYS A 71 -11.12 3.41 -4.43
C LYS A 71 -10.60 1.98 -4.51
N ALA A 72 -9.46 1.76 -5.17
CA ALA A 72 -8.88 0.42 -5.33
C ALA A 72 -8.43 -0.14 -3.97
N LEU A 73 -7.77 0.69 -3.15
CA LEU A 73 -7.32 0.28 -1.83
C LEU A 73 -8.51 0.01 -0.89
N ASN A 74 -9.52 0.88 -0.87
CA ASN A 74 -10.68 0.77 0.02
C ASN A 74 -11.65 -0.36 -0.35
N ALA A 75 -11.67 -0.78 -1.62
CA ALA A 75 -12.47 -1.93 -2.07
C ALA A 75 -11.79 -3.29 -1.81
N SER A 76 -10.53 -3.30 -1.37
CA SER A 76 -9.78 -4.52 -1.09
C SER A 76 -10.07 -5.04 0.33
N LYS A 77 -10.04 -6.36 0.51
CA LYS A 77 -10.30 -7.06 1.77
C LYS A 77 -9.05 -7.62 2.40
N THR A 78 -8.02 -7.96 1.61
CA THR A 78 -6.73 -8.37 2.13
C THR A 78 -5.62 -7.44 1.69
N PHE A 79 -4.63 -7.27 2.57
CA PHE A 79 -3.50 -6.39 2.38
C PHE A 79 -2.23 -7.11 2.82
N MET A 80 -1.34 -7.40 1.87
CA MET A 80 0.01 -7.88 2.16
C MET A 80 0.99 -6.76 1.85
N ILE A 81 1.81 -6.37 2.82
CA ILE A 81 2.84 -5.36 2.61
C ILE A 81 4.21 -5.86 3.01
N GLY A 82 5.25 -5.30 2.40
CA GLY A 82 6.64 -5.53 2.80
C GLY A 82 7.56 -4.43 2.29
N THR A 83 8.69 -4.26 2.95
CA THR A 83 9.77 -3.36 2.51
C THR A 83 10.75 -4.14 1.65
N LEU A 84 11.37 -3.52 0.65
CA LEU A 84 12.35 -4.23 -0.20
C LEU A 84 13.54 -4.73 0.64
N ASN A 85 13.97 -5.96 0.35
CA ASN A 85 15.16 -6.53 0.94
C ASN A 85 16.36 -6.22 0.03
N TYR A 86 17.09 -5.15 0.37
CA TYR A 86 18.36 -4.75 -0.25
C TYR A 86 19.46 -4.79 0.80
#